data_AF-A0A937N6C6-F1
#
_entry.id   AF-A0A937N6C6-F1
#
_cell.length_a   1.000
_cell.length_b   1.000
_cell.length_c   1.000
_cell.angle_alpha   90.00
_cell.angle_beta   90.00
_cell.angle_gamma   90.00
#
_symmetry.space_group_name_H-M   'P 1'
#
loop_
_entity.id
_entity.type
_entity.pdbx_description
1 polymer ?
#
loop_
_entity_poly.entity_id
_entity_poly.type
_entity_poly.pdbx_seq_one_letter_code
_entity_poly.pdbx_strand_id
1 'polypeptide(L)'
;MISRGNVMRAAVAVLVLASVWLGRTGPLIGQTGPEHRVAAKTSPATSALNTAARNGKYLFVFFWKENDRQTQTMYGVFKSAAPKIAESATAISVNTNDAREKPIVDRFGVSRAPMPLVLALAPNGAVTKGFPVRFTEEQLLHDAFVSPGTAKCLKALQDRKLVLLCVQNQGTQFSQAAMQGVMGFKSKAQLGSATEIVMVDPSDANEASFLQSLEVDPRTANAVTVLLAPPGRPVAKFVGPVNTDDIVAKVTASQSACGPGGCCPGGQCGPQK
;
A
#
# COMPACT_ATOMS: atom_id res chain seq x y z
N MET A 1 41.89 -35.11 -30.39
CA MET A 1 42.05 -35.06 -31.86
C MET A 1 41.03 -34.08 -32.42
N ILE A 2 41.43 -32.82 -32.61
CA ILE A 2 41.78 -32.20 -33.91
C ILE A 2 40.53 -31.86 -34.73
N SER A 3 40.23 -30.55 -34.86
CA SER A 3 40.23 -29.76 -36.11
C SER A 3 39.20 -28.61 -35.95
N ARG A 4 39.60 -27.35 -35.72
CA ARG A 4 40.11 -26.30 -36.65
C ARG A 4 39.07 -25.69 -37.59
N GLY A 5 39.09 -24.36 -37.67
CA GLY A 5 38.61 -23.52 -38.78
C GLY A 5 37.43 -22.62 -38.40
N ASN A 6 37.56 -21.38 -37.90
CA ASN A 6 38.34 -20.20 -38.27
C ASN A 6 37.72 -19.38 -39.44
N VAL A 7 37.82 -18.04 -39.30
CA VAL A 7 37.86 -16.98 -40.34
C VAL A 7 36.58 -16.14 -40.61
N MET A 8 36.56 -14.98 -39.94
CA MET A 8 36.50 -13.59 -40.46
C MET A 8 35.44 -13.08 -41.46
N ARG A 9 34.98 -11.87 -41.09
CA ARG A 9 34.81 -10.63 -41.90
C ARG A 9 33.68 -10.56 -42.93
N ALA A 10 32.79 -9.57 -42.73
CA ALA A 10 32.62 -8.48 -43.68
C ALA A 10 31.85 -7.31 -43.03
N ALA A 11 32.50 -6.16 -42.95
CA ALA A 11 31.84 -4.86 -42.88
C ALA A 11 31.70 -4.37 -44.32
N VAL A 12 30.53 -3.88 -44.72
CA VAL A 12 30.38 -2.99 -45.89
C VAL A 12 29.34 -1.92 -45.58
N ALA A 13 29.74 -0.71 -45.93
CA ALA A 13 29.12 0.57 -45.70
C ALA A 13 28.09 0.94 -46.79
N VAL A 14 27.16 1.82 -46.39
CA VAL A 14 26.57 2.96 -47.13
C VAL A 14 25.93 2.71 -48.50
N LEU A 15 24.64 3.06 -48.63
CA LEU A 15 24.20 3.91 -49.73
C LEU A 15 22.90 4.67 -49.40
N VAL A 16 23.00 6.00 -49.54
CA VAL A 16 21.92 7.00 -49.53
C VAL A 16 21.24 6.98 -50.89
N LEU A 17 19.91 6.92 -50.94
CA LEU A 17 19.15 7.40 -52.10
C LEU A 17 17.91 8.17 -51.63
N ALA A 18 17.94 9.47 -51.89
CA ALA A 18 16.79 10.36 -51.87
C ALA A 18 15.89 10.03 -53.06
N SER A 19 14.58 10.08 -52.87
CA SER A 19 13.60 10.09 -53.96
C SER A 19 12.51 11.09 -53.62
N VAL A 20 12.59 12.25 -54.27
CA VAL A 20 11.53 13.25 -54.37
C VAL A 20 10.45 12.69 -55.28
N TRP A 21 9.22 12.59 -54.80
CA TRP A 21 8.02 12.46 -55.64
C TRP A 21 7.06 13.59 -55.30
N LEU A 22 6.90 14.50 -56.26
CA LEU A 22 5.82 15.47 -56.33
C LEU A 22 4.64 14.79 -57.04
N GLY A 23 3.51 14.68 -56.33
CA GLY A 23 2.24 14.21 -56.89
C GLY A 23 1.08 14.70 -56.04
N ARG A 24 0.49 15.83 -56.44
CA ARG A 24 -0.63 16.51 -55.78
C ARG A 24 -1.93 16.14 -56.52
N THR A 25 -2.84 15.43 -55.88
CA THR A 25 -4.28 15.42 -56.22
C THR A 25 -5.09 15.47 -54.91
N GLY A 26 -6.24 16.15 -54.99
CA GLY A 26 -6.97 16.78 -53.88
C GLY A 26 -7.74 15.88 -52.90
N PRO A 27 -8.62 16.46 -52.08
CA PRO A 27 -8.70 16.13 -50.66
C PRO A 27 -9.80 15.10 -50.32
N LEU A 28 -9.45 14.13 -49.47
CA LEU A 28 -10.41 13.46 -48.60
C LEU A 28 -10.31 14.10 -47.22
N ILE A 29 -11.17 15.08 -46.96
CA ILE A 29 -11.40 15.60 -45.61
C ILE A 29 -12.28 14.57 -44.89
N GLY A 30 -11.65 13.51 -44.40
CA GLY A 30 -12.20 12.73 -43.29
C GLY A 30 -11.94 13.53 -42.02
N GLN A 31 -13.00 14.06 -41.41
CA GLN A 31 -12.93 14.78 -40.13
C GLN A 31 -12.42 13.84 -39.03
N THR A 32 -11.11 13.80 -38.81
CA THR A 32 -10.57 13.51 -37.48
C THR A 32 -10.85 14.73 -36.63
N GLY A 33 -12.04 14.75 -36.01
CA GLY A 33 -12.34 15.71 -34.97
C GLY A 33 -11.22 15.70 -33.92
N PRO A 34 -10.83 16.85 -33.36
CA PRO A 34 -9.85 16.87 -32.30
C PRO A 34 -10.41 16.04 -31.16
N GLU A 35 -9.82 14.87 -30.90
CA GLU A 35 -9.94 14.21 -29.61
C GLU A 35 -9.47 15.23 -28.58
N HIS A 36 -10.43 15.93 -28.01
CA HIS A 36 -10.29 16.62 -26.74
C HIS A 36 -9.94 15.53 -25.72
N ARG A 37 -8.64 15.19 -25.62
CA ARG A 37 -8.06 14.74 -24.35
C ARG A 37 -8.19 15.93 -23.41
N VAL A 38 -9.39 16.10 -22.84
CA VAL A 38 -9.55 16.88 -21.63
C VAL A 38 -8.67 16.17 -20.61
N ALA A 39 -7.49 16.73 -20.36
CA ALA A 39 -6.66 16.34 -19.24
C ALA A 39 -7.60 16.37 -18.02
N ALA A 40 -7.92 15.19 -17.48
CA ALA A 40 -8.87 15.09 -16.38
C ALA A 40 -8.34 15.99 -15.26
N LYS A 41 -9.07 17.07 -14.98
CA LYS A 41 -8.68 18.05 -13.98
C LYS A 41 -8.61 17.30 -12.65
N THR A 42 -7.39 17.11 -12.13
CA THR A 42 -7.16 16.42 -10.86
C THR A 42 -8.06 17.02 -9.79
N SER A 43 -8.78 16.18 -9.05
CA SER A 43 -9.71 16.67 -8.02
C SER A 43 -8.96 17.44 -6.93
N PRO A 44 -9.57 18.46 -6.31
CA PRO A 44 -8.99 19.17 -5.18
C PRO A 44 -8.49 18.24 -4.07
N ALA A 45 -9.26 17.21 -3.70
CA ALA A 45 -8.84 16.26 -2.69
C ALA A 45 -7.66 15.38 -3.14
N THR A 46 -7.60 14.99 -4.42
CA THR A 46 -6.44 14.28 -4.98
C THR A 46 -5.19 15.15 -4.95
N SER A 47 -5.33 16.45 -5.22
CA SER A 47 -4.23 17.41 -5.11
C SER A 47 -3.73 17.54 -3.66
N ALA A 48 -4.65 17.65 -2.69
CA ALA A 48 -4.34 17.70 -1.28
C ALA A 48 -3.62 16.43 -0.80
N LEU A 49 -4.06 15.25 -1.24
CA LEU A 49 -3.39 13.98 -0.98
C LEU A 49 -1.94 13.97 -1.47
N ASN A 50 -1.71 14.37 -2.72
CA ASN A 50 -0.37 14.42 -3.29
C ASN A 50 0.52 15.44 -2.56
N THR A 51 -0.04 16.58 -2.15
CA THR A 51 0.70 17.62 -1.42
C THR A 51 1.04 17.18 0.00
N ALA A 52 0.10 16.60 0.75
CA ALA A 52 0.37 16.07 2.09
C ALA A 52 1.48 14.99 2.04
N ALA A 53 1.39 14.05 1.09
CA ALA A 53 2.41 13.02 0.89
C ALA A 53 3.80 13.60 0.59
N ARG A 54 3.89 14.56 -0.35
CA ARG A 54 5.16 15.25 -0.68
C ARG A 54 5.76 15.99 0.51
N ASN A 55 4.90 16.55 1.37
CA ASN A 55 5.32 17.29 2.55
C ASN A 55 5.58 16.39 3.77
N GLY A 56 5.48 15.06 3.62
CA GLY A 56 5.66 14.14 4.73
C GLY A 56 4.58 14.25 5.81
N LYS A 57 3.43 14.84 5.50
CA LYS A 57 2.33 15.06 6.44
C LYS A 57 1.25 14.00 6.29
N TYR A 58 0.55 13.73 7.40
CA TYR A 58 -0.69 12.99 7.36
C TYR A 58 -1.76 13.78 6.60
N LEU A 59 -2.74 13.10 6.01
CA LEU A 59 -3.96 13.72 5.50
C LEU A 59 -5.17 13.18 6.27
N PHE A 60 -5.99 14.08 6.78
CA PHE A 60 -7.29 13.76 7.35
C PHE A 60 -8.36 14.23 6.37
N VAL A 61 -9.23 13.31 5.94
CA VAL A 61 -10.29 13.61 4.98
C VAL A 61 -11.64 13.36 5.64
N PHE A 62 -12.39 14.45 5.89
CA PHE A 62 -13.77 14.38 6.35
C PHE A 62 -14.70 14.20 5.14
N PHE A 63 -15.16 12.98 4.92
CA PHE A 63 -16.15 12.64 3.91
C PHE A 63 -17.56 12.84 4.44
N TRP A 64 -18.43 13.41 3.60
CA TRP A 64 -19.85 13.59 3.89
C TRP A 64 -20.69 13.47 2.61
N LYS A 65 -22.01 13.34 2.78
CA LYS A 65 -23.01 13.26 1.70
C LYS A 65 -24.05 14.36 1.86
N GLU A 66 -24.78 14.25 2.97
CA GLU A 66 -25.83 15.17 3.35
C GLU A 66 -25.33 16.16 4.39
N ASN A 67 -25.79 17.41 4.30
CA ASN A 67 -25.48 18.45 5.28
C ASN A 67 -26.51 18.46 6.42
N ASP A 68 -26.76 17.28 7.02
CA ASP A 68 -27.68 17.13 8.13
C ASP A 68 -27.05 17.56 9.48
N ARG A 69 -27.85 17.51 10.55
CA ARG A 69 -27.41 17.89 11.90
C ARG A 69 -26.22 17.06 12.38
N GLN A 70 -26.17 15.77 12.03
CA GLN A 70 -25.08 14.90 12.44
C GLN A 70 -23.78 15.25 11.72
N THR A 71 -23.82 15.43 10.40
CA THR A 71 -22.69 15.91 9.62
C THR A 71 -22.17 17.24 10.15
N GLN A 72 -23.05 18.21 10.42
CA GLN A 72 -22.66 19.51 10.96
C GLN A 72 -21.98 19.39 12.33
N THR A 73 -22.53 18.54 13.21
CA THR A 73 -21.96 18.31 14.56
C THR A 73 -20.56 17.73 14.45
N MET A 74 -20.37 16.67 13.66
CA MET A 74 -19.07 16.01 13.51
C MET A 74 -18.07 16.84 12.71
N TYR A 75 -18.54 17.66 11.76
CA TYR A 75 -17.70 18.63 11.09
C TYR A 75 -17.19 19.70 12.06
N GLY A 76 -17.99 20.10 13.05
CA GLY A 76 -17.55 20.96 14.15
C GLY A 76 -16.38 20.36 14.94
N VAL A 77 -16.50 19.09 15.35
CA VAL A 77 -15.41 18.35 16.03
C VAL A 77 -14.16 18.29 15.15
N PHE A 78 -14.33 17.94 13.87
CA PHE A 78 -13.24 17.86 12.91
C PHE A 78 -12.51 19.21 12.73
N LYS A 79 -13.26 20.31 12.62
CA LYS A 79 -12.70 21.67 12.51
C LYS A 79 -11.96 22.12 13.78
N SER A 80 -12.41 21.69 14.96
CA SER A 80 -11.70 21.95 16.22
C SER A 80 -10.35 21.23 16.27
N ALA A 81 -10.31 19.97 15.79
CA ALA A 81 -9.09 19.16 15.79
C ALA A 81 -8.06 19.63 14.76
N ALA A 82 -8.51 20.07 13.57
CA ALA A 82 -7.65 20.45 12.45
C ALA A 82 -6.47 21.39 12.80
N PRO A 83 -6.65 22.54 13.49
CA PRO A 83 -5.55 23.40 13.86
C PRO A 83 -4.55 22.75 14.85
N LYS A 84 -5.01 21.83 15.70
CA LYS A 84 -4.16 21.15 16.69
C LYS A 84 -3.21 20.12 16.06
N ILE A 85 -3.53 19.65 14.85
CA ILE A 85 -2.69 18.70 14.09
C ILE A 85 -1.99 19.36 12.90
N ALA A 86 -2.11 20.66 12.69
CA ALA A 86 -1.66 21.34 11.46
C ALA A 86 -0.14 21.19 11.19
N GLU A 87 0.65 21.04 12.23
CA GLU A 87 2.09 20.77 12.10
C GLU A 87 2.36 19.39 11.49
N SER A 88 1.63 18.36 11.90
CA SER A 88 1.85 16.96 11.48
C SER A 88 0.92 16.49 10.35
N ALA A 89 -0.16 17.21 10.09
CA ALA A 89 -1.24 16.78 9.20
C ALA A 89 -1.89 17.95 8.43
N THR A 90 -2.50 17.60 7.30
CA THR A 90 -3.44 18.46 6.56
C THR A 90 -4.85 17.91 6.76
N ALA A 91 -5.82 18.79 6.96
CA ALA A 91 -7.23 18.41 7.09
C ALA A 91 -8.04 19.01 5.92
N ILE A 92 -8.86 18.18 5.27
CA ILE A 92 -9.76 18.60 4.19
C ILE A 92 -11.15 17.99 4.39
N SER A 93 -12.16 18.58 3.75
CA SER A 93 -13.51 18.01 3.67
C SER A 93 -13.89 17.70 2.24
N VAL A 94 -14.54 16.56 2.01
CA VAL A 94 -14.95 16.07 0.70
C VAL A 94 -16.44 15.73 0.72
N ASN A 95 -17.22 16.39 -0.12
CA ASN A 95 -18.57 15.95 -0.41
C ASN A 95 -18.49 14.79 -1.43
N THR A 96 -18.95 13.61 -1.03
CA THR A 96 -18.89 12.42 -1.88
C THR A 96 -19.89 12.43 -3.05
N ASN A 97 -20.87 13.35 -3.03
CA ASN A 97 -21.77 13.61 -4.14
C ASN A 97 -21.16 14.59 -5.18
N ASP A 98 -20.03 15.25 -4.88
CA ASP A 98 -19.34 16.09 -5.87
C ASP A 98 -18.64 15.20 -6.91
N ALA A 99 -19.12 15.26 -8.15
CA ALA A 99 -18.57 14.47 -9.27
C ALA A 99 -17.06 14.69 -9.49
N ARG A 100 -16.54 15.87 -9.12
CA ARG A 100 -15.10 16.16 -9.21
C ARG A 100 -14.29 15.29 -8.25
N GLU A 101 -14.87 14.91 -7.12
CA GLU A 101 -14.21 14.11 -6.08
C GLU A 101 -14.38 12.60 -6.27
N LYS A 102 -15.06 12.18 -7.35
CA LYS A 102 -15.20 10.76 -7.71
C LYS A 102 -13.88 9.96 -7.65
N PRO A 103 -12.72 10.46 -8.13
CA PRO A 103 -11.48 9.70 -8.05
C PRO A 103 -11.06 9.33 -6.62
N ILE A 104 -11.21 10.24 -5.65
CA ILE A 104 -10.84 9.95 -4.25
C ILE A 104 -11.91 9.07 -3.58
N VAL A 105 -13.18 9.29 -3.91
CA VAL A 105 -14.31 8.52 -3.40
C VAL A 105 -14.20 7.05 -3.82
N ASP A 106 -13.92 6.80 -5.11
CA ASP A 106 -13.74 5.47 -5.67
C ASP A 106 -12.47 4.81 -5.11
N ARG A 107 -11.35 5.54 -5.04
CA ARG A 107 -10.06 5.03 -4.53
C ARG A 107 -10.18 4.45 -3.12
N PHE A 108 -10.92 5.11 -2.24
CA PHE A 108 -11.10 4.65 -0.86
C PHE A 108 -12.40 3.87 -0.64
N GLY A 109 -13.21 3.66 -1.70
CA GLY A 109 -14.45 2.90 -1.64
C GLY A 109 -15.51 3.48 -0.69
N VAL A 110 -15.45 4.79 -0.42
CA VAL A 110 -16.28 5.43 0.63
C VAL A 110 -17.72 5.71 0.17
N SER A 111 -18.07 5.44 -1.10
CA SER A 111 -19.43 5.64 -1.63
C SER A 111 -20.50 4.89 -0.84
N ARG A 112 -20.16 3.76 -0.20
CA ARG A 112 -21.07 2.94 0.62
C ARG A 112 -20.75 2.98 2.13
N ALA A 113 -19.77 3.78 2.53
CA ALA A 113 -19.41 3.89 3.93
C ALA A 113 -20.51 4.65 4.71
N PRO A 114 -20.70 4.36 6.01
CA PRO A 114 -21.57 5.14 6.87
C PRO A 114 -20.98 6.55 7.04
N MET A 115 -21.81 7.58 6.84
CA MET A 115 -21.38 8.99 6.81
C MET A 115 -21.95 9.78 8.01
N PRO A 116 -21.27 10.85 8.45
CA PRO A 116 -19.95 11.32 7.99
C PRO A 116 -18.83 10.35 8.38
N LEU A 117 -17.68 10.43 7.70
CA LEU A 117 -16.52 9.56 7.94
C LEU A 117 -15.24 10.39 7.87
N VAL A 118 -14.35 10.27 8.84
CA VAL A 118 -12.96 10.73 8.69
C VAL A 118 -12.07 9.55 8.35
N LEU A 119 -11.27 9.67 7.29
CA LEU A 119 -10.12 8.80 7.07
C LEU A 119 -8.83 9.56 7.41
N ALA A 120 -7.98 8.94 8.22
CA ALA A 120 -6.61 9.38 8.44
C ALA A 120 -5.67 8.59 7.53
N LEU A 121 -4.79 9.30 6.82
CA LEU A 121 -3.83 8.73 5.89
C LEU A 121 -2.42 9.13 6.28
N ALA A 122 -1.53 8.16 6.38
CA ALA A 122 -0.10 8.39 6.56
C ALA A 122 0.52 9.01 5.28
N PRO A 123 1.73 9.60 5.37
CA PRO A 123 2.38 10.23 4.22
C PRO A 123 2.64 9.29 3.04
N ASN A 124 2.76 7.98 3.28
CA ASN A 124 2.89 6.96 2.25
C ASN A 124 1.54 6.54 1.62
N GLY A 125 0.44 7.19 2.02
CA GLY A 125 -0.91 6.93 1.55
C GLY A 125 -1.61 5.73 2.18
N ALA A 126 -1.04 5.13 3.23
CA ALA A 126 -1.74 4.10 4.01
C ALA A 126 -2.90 4.73 4.78
N VAL A 127 -4.07 4.09 4.76
CA VAL A 127 -5.17 4.45 5.67
C VAL A 127 -4.83 3.92 7.05
N THR A 128 -4.62 4.78 8.03
CA THR A 128 -4.21 4.36 9.39
C THR A 128 -5.41 4.16 10.30
N LYS A 129 -6.45 4.98 10.12
CA LYS A 129 -7.68 4.90 10.90
C LYS A 129 -8.88 5.43 10.11
N GLY A 130 -10.05 4.85 10.38
CA GLY A 130 -11.34 5.38 9.96
C GLY A 130 -12.19 5.69 11.19
N PHE A 131 -12.86 6.84 11.16
CA PHE A 131 -13.72 7.34 12.23
C PHE A 131 -15.13 7.55 11.69
N PRO A 132 -15.97 6.50 11.65
CA PRO A 132 -17.29 6.57 11.07
C PRO A 132 -18.31 7.17 12.04
N VAL A 133 -19.23 7.98 11.53
CA VAL A 133 -20.50 8.41 12.13
C VAL A 133 -20.35 9.33 13.35
N ARG A 134 -19.54 8.96 14.34
CA ARG A 134 -19.23 9.71 15.55
C ARG A 134 -17.76 9.52 15.92
N PHE A 135 -17.12 10.62 16.33
CA PHE A 135 -15.76 10.61 16.83
C PHE A 135 -15.55 11.82 17.75
N THR A 136 -14.52 11.74 18.59
CA THR A 136 -14.08 12.85 19.43
C THR A 136 -12.83 13.50 18.85
N GLU A 137 -12.48 14.65 19.39
CA GLU A 137 -11.25 15.34 19.02
C GLU A 137 -10.03 14.51 19.43
N GLU A 138 -10.03 13.97 20.65
CA GLU A 138 -8.94 13.16 21.21
C GLU A 138 -8.63 11.94 20.34
N GLN A 139 -9.66 11.29 19.81
CA GLN A 139 -9.50 10.17 18.88
C GLN A 139 -8.76 10.59 17.60
N LEU A 140 -9.04 11.77 17.06
CA LEU A 140 -8.32 12.28 15.89
C LEU A 140 -6.86 12.64 16.21
N LEU A 141 -6.60 13.15 17.42
CA LEU A 141 -5.27 13.56 17.86
C LEU A 141 -4.35 12.36 18.17
N HIS A 142 -4.89 11.27 18.69
CA HIS A 142 -4.08 10.18 19.24
C HIS A 142 -4.17 8.86 18.46
N ASP A 143 -5.34 8.50 17.92
CA ASP A 143 -5.54 7.15 17.36
C ASP A 143 -5.16 7.06 15.88
N ALA A 144 -4.89 8.20 15.24
CA ALA A 144 -4.66 8.29 13.80
C ALA A 144 -3.19 8.15 13.39
N PHE A 145 -2.25 8.49 14.29
CA PHE A 145 -0.82 8.51 13.99
C PHE A 145 -0.20 7.16 14.32
N VAL A 146 0.61 6.66 13.39
CA VAL A 146 1.35 5.41 13.55
C VAL A 146 2.83 5.61 13.22
N SER A 147 3.64 4.68 13.68
CA SER A 147 5.08 4.65 13.39
C SER A 147 5.37 4.44 11.89
N PRO A 148 6.53 4.88 11.38
CA PRO A 148 6.91 4.68 9.98
C PRO A 148 6.85 3.22 9.49
N GLY A 149 7.32 2.27 10.32
CA GLY A 149 7.27 0.83 10.07
C GLY A 149 5.84 0.31 9.99
N THR A 150 4.99 0.73 10.93
CA THR A 150 3.54 0.43 10.89
C THR A 150 2.90 0.95 9.61
N ALA A 151 3.14 2.22 9.24
CA ALA A 151 2.59 2.82 8.03
C ALA A 151 3.01 2.05 6.77
N LYS A 152 4.27 1.61 6.66
CA LYS A 152 4.76 0.80 5.54
C LYS A 152 4.08 -0.56 5.48
N CYS A 153 3.92 -1.24 6.63
CA CYS A 153 3.20 -2.50 6.71
C CYS A 153 1.74 -2.33 6.28
N LEU A 154 1.03 -1.34 6.83
CA LEU A 154 -0.36 -1.04 6.47
C LEU A 154 -0.51 -0.76 4.98
N LYS A 155 0.40 0.03 4.38
CA LYS A 155 0.35 0.32 2.95
C LYS A 155 0.43 -0.96 2.11
N ALA A 156 1.42 -1.81 2.39
CA ALA A 156 1.60 -3.06 1.67
C ALA A 156 0.39 -3.99 1.83
N LEU A 157 -0.14 -4.13 3.05
CA LEU A 157 -1.32 -4.93 3.33
C LEU A 157 -2.58 -4.42 2.61
N GLN A 158 -2.76 -3.10 2.54
CA GLN A 158 -3.86 -2.46 1.81
C GLN A 158 -3.72 -2.63 0.29
N ASP A 159 -2.49 -2.71 -0.20
CA ASP A 159 -2.18 -3.08 -1.59
C ASP A 159 -2.27 -4.61 -1.83
N ARG A 160 -2.82 -5.35 -0.86
CA ARG A 160 -3.02 -6.81 -0.88
C ARG A 160 -1.72 -7.62 -0.99
N LYS A 161 -0.61 -7.08 -0.49
CA LYS A 161 0.67 -7.78 -0.42
C LYS A 161 0.85 -8.48 0.93
N LEU A 162 1.63 -9.56 0.91
CA LEU A 162 2.28 -10.10 2.10
C LEU A 162 3.35 -9.12 2.58
N VAL A 163 3.61 -9.09 3.88
CA VAL A 163 4.71 -8.31 4.45
C VAL A 163 5.65 -9.23 5.19
N LEU A 164 6.92 -9.20 4.81
CA LEU A 164 8.02 -9.73 5.61
C LEU A 164 8.61 -8.57 6.42
N LEU A 165 8.15 -8.46 7.66
CA LEU A 165 8.65 -7.48 8.62
C LEU A 165 9.94 -8.04 9.24
N CYS A 166 11.07 -7.44 8.89
CA CYS A 166 12.39 -7.79 9.40
C CYS A 166 12.75 -6.81 10.52
N VAL A 167 12.68 -7.29 11.76
CA VAL A 167 13.05 -6.56 12.96
C VAL A 167 14.50 -6.89 13.30
N GLN A 168 15.41 -5.99 12.94
CA GLN A 168 16.86 -6.18 13.10
C GLN A 168 17.63 -4.88 12.95
N ASN A 169 18.83 -4.83 13.52
CA ASN A 169 19.79 -3.73 13.38
C ASN A 169 21.24 -4.28 13.41
N GLN A 170 22.23 -3.42 13.62
CA GLN A 170 23.65 -3.84 13.68
C GLN A 170 23.98 -4.69 14.91
N GLY A 171 23.20 -4.58 15.98
CA GLY A 171 23.38 -5.33 17.22
C GLY A 171 22.70 -6.70 17.25
N THR A 172 21.83 -7.00 16.28
CA THR A 172 21.13 -8.29 16.22
C THR A 172 21.96 -9.35 15.50
N GLN A 173 22.03 -10.55 16.09
CA GLN A 173 22.64 -11.73 15.47
C GLN A 173 21.76 -12.27 14.34
N PHE A 174 22.37 -12.99 13.40
CA PHE A 174 21.72 -13.65 12.27
C PHE A 174 21.01 -12.74 11.25
N SER A 175 21.12 -11.41 11.36
CA SER A 175 20.49 -10.44 10.45
C SER A 175 20.78 -10.72 8.97
N GLN A 176 22.02 -11.11 8.64
CA GLN A 176 22.40 -11.44 7.26
C GLN A 176 21.72 -12.72 6.77
N ALA A 177 21.74 -13.79 7.56
CA ALA A 177 21.12 -15.07 7.22
C ALA A 177 19.59 -14.92 7.10
N ALA A 178 18.97 -14.19 8.02
CA ALA A 178 17.53 -13.90 7.97
C ALA A 178 17.16 -13.14 6.67
N MET A 179 17.94 -12.12 6.32
CA MET A 179 17.70 -11.36 5.09
C MET A 179 17.92 -12.16 3.82
N GLN A 180 18.88 -13.10 3.80
CA GLN A 180 19.07 -14.01 2.67
C GLN A 180 17.81 -14.87 2.44
N GLY A 181 17.21 -15.43 3.49
CA GLY A 181 15.98 -16.20 3.37
C GLY A 181 14.79 -15.37 2.90
N VAL A 182 14.63 -14.15 3.43
CA VAL A 182 13.59 -13.18 3.05
C VAL A 182 13.73 -12.76 1.59
N MET A 183 14.95 -12.43 1.14
CA MET A 183 15.20 -12.07 -0.26
C MET A 183 15.03 -13.26 -1.19
N GLY A 184 15.44 -14.46 -0.77
CA GLY A 184 15.19 -15.71 -1.49
C GLY A 184 13.70 -16.02 -1.63
N PHE A 185 12.88 -15.64 -0.65
CA PHE A 185 11.42 -15.74 -0.78
C PHE A 185 10.86 -14.70 -1.77
N LYS A 186 11.29 -13.44 -1.67
CA LYS A 186 10.84 -12.37 -2.58
C LYS A 186 11.26 -12.61 -4.03
N SER A 187 12.33 -13.37 -4.29
CA SER A 187 12.74 -13.72 -5.65
C SER A 187 11.90 -14.85 -6.29
N LYS A 188 11.06 -15.57 -5.52
CA LYS A 188 10.16 -16.58 -6.08
C LYS A 188 9.08 -15.91 -6.95
N ALA A 189 9.05 -16.25 -8.24
CA ALA A 189 8.19 -15.61 -9.25
C ALA A 189 6.70 -15.57 -8.88
N GLN A 190 6.20 -16.57 -8.16
CA GLN A 190 4.79 -16.68 -7.77
C GLN A 190 4.37 -15.74 -6.63
N LEU A 191 5.32 -15.29 -5.80
CA LEU A 191 5.03 -14.56 -4.55
C LEU A 191 5.77 -13.22 -4.44
N GLY A 192 6.80 -13.01 -5.26
CA GLY A 192 7.68 -11.84 -5.18
C GLY A 192 7.00 -10.50 -5.39
N SER A 193 6.21 -10.36 -6.45
CA SER A 193 5.45 -9.13 -6.74
C SER A 193 4.35 -8.86 -5.71
N ALA A 194 3.87 -9.91 -5.04
CA ALA A 194 2.88 -9.87 -3.98
C ALA A 194 3.49 -9.77 -2.57
N THR A 195 4.80 -9.49 -2.44
CA THR A 195 5.48 -9.41 -1.15
C THR A 195 6.25 -8.10 -0.99
N GLU A 196 6.05 -7.44 0.15
CA GLU A 196 6.83 -6.29 0.58
C GLU A 196 7.76 -6.66 1.72
N ILE A 197 8.97 -6.11 1.72
CA ILE A 197 9.90 -6.28 2.85
C ILE A 197 9.93 -4.95 3.60
N VAL A 198 9.66 -5.00 4.90
CA VAL A 198 9.69 -3.82 5.77
C VAL A 198 10.75 -4.05 6.83
N MET A 199 11.72 -3.13 6.90
CA MET A 199 12.76 -3.13 7.91
C MET A 199 12.33 -2.25 9.08
N VAL A 200 12.49 -2.76 10.31
CA VAL A 200 12.28 -2.01 11.55
C VAL A 200 13.47 -2.24 12.47
N ASP A 201 13.97 -1.16 13.07
CA ASP A 201 14.98 -1.24 14.11
C ASP A 201 14.28 -1.58 15.44
N PRO A 202 14.65 -2.69 16.13
CA PRO A 202 14.05 -3.04 17.42
C PRO A 202 14.26 -1.98 18.51
N SER A 203 15.27 -1.12 18.37
CA SER A 203 15.59 -0.06 19.32
C SER A 203 14.89 1.28 19.05
N ASP A 204 14.15 1.41 17.93
CA ASP A 204 13.38 2.63 17.66
C ASP A 204 12.16 2.71 18.59
N ALA A 205 12.18 3.69 19.48
CA ALA A 205 11.11 3.92 20.44
C ALA A 205 9.76 4.21 19.77
N ASN A 206 9.74 4.75 18.55
CA ASN A 206 8.49 4.99 17.81
C ASN A 206 7.83 3.68 17.39
N GLU A 207 8.60 2.61 17.22
CA GLU A 207 8.11 1.29 16.78
C GLU A 207 7.75 0.39 17.95
N ALA A 208 8.05 0.77 19.20
CA ALA A 208 7.90 -0.09 20.37
C ALA A 208 6.48 -0.64 20.55
N SER A 209 5.46 0.20 20.41
CA SER A 209 4.04 -0.24 20.53
C SER A 209 3.66 -1.20 19.41
N PHE A 210 4.19 -0.99 18.20
CA PHE A 210 3.96 -1.88 17.06
C PHE A 210 4.61 -3.24 17.29
N LEU A 211 5.88 -3.26 17.69
CA LEU A 211 6.60 -4.50 18.01
C LEU A 211 5.95 -5.27 19.17
N GLN A 212 5.51 -4.56 20.21
CA GLN A 212 4.77 -5.15 21.33
C GLN A 212 3.48 -5.82 20.85
N SER A 213 2.72 -5.19 19.94
CA SER A 213 1.50 -5.78 19.37
C SER A 213 1.74 -7.06 18.57
N LEU A 214 2.98 -7.26 18.10
CA LEU A 214 3.42 -8.46 17.38
C LEU A 214 4.14 -9.46 18.30
N GLU A 215 4.16 -9.18 19.61
CA GLU A 215 4.89 -9.95 20.62
C GLU A 215 6.38 -10.11 20.27
N VAL A 216 6.98 -9.05 19.74
CA VAL A 216 8.43 -8.97 19.47
C VAL A 216 9.08 -8.15 20.58
N ASP A 217 10.06 -8.73 21.27
CA ASP A 217 10.83 -8.01 22.29
C ASP A 217 11.77 -6.99 21.62
N PRO A 218 11.66 -5.68 21.90
CA PRO A 218 12.57 -4.67 21.38
C PRO A 218 14.03 -4.85 21.83
N ARG A 219 14.30 -5.72 22.81
CA ARG A 219 15.65 -6.07 23.27
C ARG A 219 16.14 -7.42 22.74
N THR A 220 15.50 -7.94 21.69
CA THR A 220 15.91 -9.21 21.07
C THR A 220 17.38 -9.17 20.64
N ALA A 221 18.15 -10.18 21.05
CA ALA A 221 19.54 -10.36 20.60
C ALA A 221 19.63 -10.93 19.17
N ASN A 222 18.55 -11.55 18.69
CA ASN A 222 18.47 -12.19 17.38
C ASN A 222 17.54 -11.40 16.45
N ALA A 223 17.85 -11.42 15.15
CA ALA A 223 16.92 -10.91 14.14
C ALA A 223 15.57 -11.65 14.22
N VAL A 224 14.48 -10.92 14.06
CA VAL A 224 13.12 -11.49 14.05
C VAL A 224 12.46 -11.16 12.73
N THR A 225 11.93 -12.18 12.05
CA THR A 225 11.13 -12.01 10.84
C THR A 225 9.68 -12.35 11.16
N VAL A 226 8.76 -11.41 10.94
CA VAL A 226 7.32 -11.62 11.08
C VAL A 226 6.68 -11.60 9.69
N LEU A 227 5.96 -12.65 9.35
CA LEU A 227 5.15 -12.72 8.13
C LEU A 227 3.74 -12.21 8.44
N LEU A 228 3.34 -11.11 7.82
CA LEU A 228 1.98 -10.57 7.90
C LEU A 228 1.24 -10.85 6.58
N ALA A 229 -0.02 -11.25 6.67
CA ALA A 229 -0.91 -11.36 5.52
C ALA A 229 -2.13 -10.45 5.69
N PRO A 230 -2.72 -9.92 4.59
CA PRO A 230 -3.98 -9.19 4.65
C PRO A 230 -5.05 -10.00 5.42
N PRO A 231 -5.82 -9.38 6.34
CA PRO A 231 -5.97 -7.94 6.58
C PRO A 231 -4.96 -7.32 7.57
N GLY A 232 -3.84 -7.98 7.86
CA GLY A 232 -2.79 -7.49 8.77
C GLY A 232 -2.51 -8.40 9.97
N ARG A 233 -2.84 -9.69 9.85
CA ARG A 233 -2.60 -10.66 10.91
C ARG A 233 -1.21 -11.29 10.76
N PRO A 234 -0.47 -11.49 11.86
CA PRO A 234 0.72 -12.33 11.85
C PRO A 234 0.37 -13.77 11.49
N VAL A 235 1.03 -14.31 10.48
CA VAL A 235 0.91 -15.70 10.02
C VAL A 235 2.01 -16.55 10.64
N ALA A 236 3.20 -15.99 10.77
CA ALA A 236 4.35 -16.65 11.37
C ALA A 236 5.34 -15.64 11.94
N LYS A 237 6.10 -16.08 12.94
CA LYS A 237 7.23 -15.35 13.54
C LYS A 237 8.42 -16.30 13.57
N PHE A 238 9.56 -15.83 13.08
CA PHE A 238 10.82 -16.57 13.01
C PHE A 238 11.86 -15.79 13.81
N VAL A 239 12.62 -16.47 14.66
CA VAL A 239 13.69 -15.86 15.48
C VAL A 239 15.02 -16.47 15.04
N GLY A 240 16.00 -15.62 14.72
CA GLY A 240 17.29 -16.04 14.18
C GLY A 240 17.27 -16.21 12.66
N PRO A 241 18.07 -17.15 12.09
CA PRO A 241 18.08 -17.38 10.65
C PRO A 241 16.70 -17.89 10.17
N VAL A 242 16.28 -17.45 8.99
CA VAL A 242 15.06 -17.95 8.35
C VAL A 242 15.41 -18.48 6.97
N ASN A 243 14.87 -19.65 6.61
CA ASN A 243 15.05 -20.20 5.28
C ASN A 243 13.83 -19.89 4.41
N THR A 244 14.08 -19.75 3.11
CA THR A 244 13.03 -19.46 2.13
C THR A 244 11.90 -20.50 2.13
N ASP A 245 12.22 -21.78 2.33
CA ASP A 245 11.22 -22.85 2.30
C ASP A 245 10.34 -22.88 3.55
N ASP A 246 10.86 -22.45 4.71
CA ASP A 246 10.07 -22.29 5.93
C ASP A 246 8.99 -21.22 5.74
N ILE A 247 9.33 -20.11 5.08
CA ILE A 247 8.39 -19.03 4.75
C ILE A 247 7.32 -19.55 3.78
N VAL A 248 7.71 -20.27 2.73
CA VAL A 248 6.76 -20.86 1.76
C VAL A 248 5.80 -21.84 2.43
N ALA A 249 6.31 -22.69 3.33
CA ALA A 249 5.49 -23.65 4.05
C ALA A 249 4.40 -22.93 4.88
N LYS A 250 4.75 -21.84 5.58
CA LYS A 250 3.78 -21.05 6.37
C LYS A 250 2.74 -20.34 5.51
N VAL A 251 3.13 -19.78 4.36
CA VAL A 251 2.19 -19.15 3.41
C VAL A 251 1.23 -20.20 2.82
N THR A 252 1.75 -21.36 2.44
CA THR A 252 0.93 -22.42 1.84
C THR A 252 -0.08 -22.99 2.83
N ALA A 253 0.34 -23.19 4.08
CA ALA A 253 -0.55 -23.62 5.15
C ALA A 253 -1.67 -22.60 5.45
N SER A 254 -1.37 -21.30 5.42
CA SER A 254 -2.37 -20.27 5.71
C SER A 254 -3.38 -20.07 4.57
N GLN A 255 -2.98 -20.29 3.31
CA GLN A 255 -3.91 -20.29 2.17
C GLN A 255 -4.84 -21.51 2.17
N SER A 256 -4.32 -22.67 2.57
CA SER A 256 -5.08 -23.94 2.57
C SER A 256 -6.17 -23.98 3.65
N ALA A 257 -6.02 -23.21 4.73
CA ALA A 257 -7.05 -23.04 5.75
C ALA A 257 -8.29 -22.27 5.25
N CYS A 258 -8.20 -21.62 4.08
CA CYS A 258 -9.29 -20.94 3.39
C CYS A 258 -9.72 -21.69 2.11
N GLY A 259 -9.55 -23.01 2.06
CA GLY A 259 -9.91 -23.85 0.92
C GLY A 259 -11.39 -23.75 0.49
N PRO A 260 -11.74 -24.23 -0.72
CA PRO A 260 -13.02 -24.01 -1.40
C PRO A 260 -14.24 -24.74 -0.79
N GLY A 261 -14.21 -25.00 0.52
CA GLY A 261 -15.32 -25.57 1.27
C GLY A 261 -15.25 -25.14 2.73
N GLY A 262 -16.01 -24.11 3.10
CA GLY A 262 -16.44 -23.91 4.48
C GLY A 262 -15.75 -22.81 5.28
N CYS A 263 -16.22 -21.58 5.11
CA CYS A 263 -16.53 -20.73 6.26
C CYS A 263 -17.77 -19.88 5.93
N CYS A 264 -18.89 -20.57 5.73
CA CYS A 264 -20.21 -19.95 5.79
C CYS A 264 -20.63 -19.91 7.27
N PRO A 265 -21.01 -18.75 7.82
CA PRO A 265 -21.64 -18.68 9.13
C PRO A 265 -23.06 -19.24 9.00
N GLY A 266 -23.19 -20.55 9.22
CA GLY A 266 -24.46 -21.26 9.15
C GLY A 266 -24.27 -22.67 8.60
N GLY A 267 -24.14 -23.65 9.49
CA GLY A 267 -24.16 -25.06 9.11
C GLY A 267 -23.45 -25.95 10.12
N GLN A 268 -24.23 -26.60 10.98
CA GLN A 268 -23.87 -27.91 11.53
C GLN A 268 -23.25 -28.80 10.45
N CYS A 269 -22.16 -29.51 10.76
CA CYS A 269 -22.06 -30.96 10.55
C CYS A 269 -20.71 -31.52 11.01
N GLY A 270 -20.81 -32.50 11.91
CA GLY A 270 -19.86 -33.59 12.12
C GLY A 270 -20.54 -34.59 13.07
N PRO A 271 -20.74 -35.87 12.70
CA PRO A 271 -21.53 -36.80 13.50
C PRO A 271 -20.76 -37.15 14.78
N GLN A 272 -21.45 -37.12 15.91
CA GLN A 272 -20.97 -37.83 17.10
C GLN A 272 -21.18 -39.33 16.90
N LYS A 273 -20.17 -40.07 17.33
CA LYS A 273 -20.01 -41.53 17.24
C LYS A 273 -21.26 -42.32 17.58
#